data_AF-A0A349BVV7-F1
#
_entry.id   AF-A0A349BVV7-F1
#
_cell.length_a   1.000
_cell.length_b   1.000
_cell.length_c   1.000
_cell.angle_alpha   90.00
_cell.angle_beta   90.00
_cell.angle_gamma   90.00
#
_symmetry.space_group_name_H-M   'P 1'
#
loop_
_entity.id
_entity.type
_entity.pdbx_description
1 polymer ?
#
loop_
_entity_poly.entity_id
_entity_poly.type
_entity_poly.pdbx_seq_one_letter_code
_entity_poly.pdbx_strand_id
1 'polypeptide(L)'
;MKQLISIVFLFFVAIQGIEAQKFKDLDKSPLDLIEYPGTRGEAQWARILYSRPQLNGRAIETLVPEGKIWRMGANESTELILYTPMKVGTTSLAAGRYTMYAIPSEGQMTIIINKATHVWGAYSYSEDLDVARITVPLTEA
;
A
#
# COMPACT_ATOMS: atom_id res chain seq x y z
N MET A 1 -6.18 41.80 -48.72
CA MET A 1 -5.44 42.12 -47.48
C MET A 1 -6.33 42.12 -46.24
N LYS A 2 -7.45 42.87 -46.19
CA LYS A 2 -8.35 42.90 -45.02
C LYS A 2 -8.88 41.52 -44.59
N GLN A 3 -9.30 40.68 -45.55
CA GLN A 3 -9.79 39.32 -45.27
C GLN A 3 -8.71 38.39 -44.69
N LEU A 4 -7.45 38.58 -45.11
CA LEU A 4 -6.32 37.77 -44.61
C LEU A 4 -5.97 38.16 -43.15
N ILE A 5 -6.05 39.44 -42.83
CA ILE A 5 -5.83 39.96 -41.47
C ILE A 5 -6.93 39.45 -40.53
N SER A 6 -8.19 39.44 -40.97
CA SER A 6 -9.31 38.91 -40.18
C SER A 6 -9.18 37.42 -39.87
N ILE A 7 -8.69 36.61 -40.83
CA ILE A 7 -8.48 35.17 -40.62
C ILE A 7 -7.33 34.91 -39.64
N VAL A 8 -6.22 35.66 -39.75
CA VAL A 8 -5.09 35.54 -38.81
C VAL A 8 -5.50 35.96 -37.40
N PHE A 9 -6.32 36.99 -37.26
CA PHE A 9 -6.83 37.43 -35.97
C PHE A 9 -7.78 36.39 -35.34
N LEU A 10 -8.66 35.77 -36.15
CA LEU A 10 -9.53 34.69 -35.67
C LEU A 10 -8.72 33.47 -35.20
N PHE A 11 -7.64 33.15 -35.90
CA PHE A 11 -6.74 32.06 -35.52
C PHE A 11 -6.00 32.36 -34.22
N PHE A 12 -5.60 33.61 -33.99
CA PHE A 12 -4.91 34.03 -32.76
C PHE A 12 -5.83 33.96 -31.52
N VAL A 13 -7.12 34.25 -31.67
CA VAL A 13 -8.12 34.13 -30.59
C VAL A 13 -8.42 32.66 -30.26
N ALA A 14 -8.43 31.77 -31.24
CA ALA A 14 -8.67 30.34 -31.04
C ALA A 14 -7.55 29.63 -30.25
N ILE A 15 -6.33 30.18 -30.22
CA ILE A 15 -5.18 29.56 -29.53
C ILE A 15 -5.17 29.90 -28.02
N GLN A 16 -5.93 30.88 -27.55
CA GLN A 16 -5.87 31.36 -26.15
C GLN A 16 -6.61 30.46 -25.15
N GLY A 17 -7.21 29.35 -25.58
CA GLY A 17 -8.06 28.48 -24.76
C GLY A 17 -7.46 27.13 -24.36
N ILE A 18 -6.17 26.87 -24.58
CA ILE A 18 -5.55 25.59 -24.18
C ILE A 18 -5.06 25.70 -22.73
N GLU A 19 -5.98 25.79 -21.78
CA GLU A 19 -5.69 25.41 -20.40
C GLU A 19 -5.50 23.89 -20.40
N ALA A 20 -4.25 23.43 -20.35
CA ALA A 20 -3.96 22.01 -20.17
C ALA A 20 -4.63 21.54 -18.87
N GLN A 21 -5.28 20.37 -18.90
CA GLN A 21 -5.90 19.80 -17.70
C GLN A 21 -4.83 19.64 -16.62
N LYS A 22 -4.92 20.43 -15.54
CA LYS A 22 -4.02 20.32 -14.40
C LYS A 22 -4.42 19.07 -13.60
N PHE A 23 -3.75 17.96 -13.88
CA PHE A 23 -3.93 16.73 -13.11
C PHE A 23 -3.33 16.88 -11.71
N LYS A 24 -3.89 16.13 -10.75
CA LYS A 24 -3.28 15.96 -9.44
C LYS A 24 -1.97 15.20 -9.58
N ASP A 25 -0.96 15.58 -8.79
CA ASP A 25 0.29 14.83 -8.70
C ASP A 25 0.04 13.39 -8.24
N LEU A 26 0.99 12.50 -8.58
CA LEU A 26 1.00 11.14 -8.05
C LEU A 26 1.03 11.16 -6.52
N ASP A 27 0.39 10.17 -5.91
CA ASP A 27 0.47 9.98 -4.46
C ASP A 27 1.94 9.85 -4.04
N LYS A 28 2.31 10.46 -2.91
CA LYS A 28 3.64 10.33 -2.33
C LYS A 28 3.94 8.89 -1.90
N SER A 29 2.89 8.13 -1.57
CA SER A 29 2.98 6.71 -1.30
C SER A 29 1.98 5.98 -2.21
N PRO A 30 2.35 5.72 -3.48
CA PRO A 30 1.45 5.02 -4.39
C PRO A 30 1.09 3.64 -3.84
N LEU A 31 -0.19 3.28 -3.95
CA LEU A 31 -0.67 1.94 -3.69
C LEU A 31 -0.04 0.97 -4.69
N ASP A 32 0.40 -0.17 -4.19
CA ASP A 32 0.92 -1.29 -4.96
C ASP A 32 0.34 -2.60 -4.40
N LEU A 33 0.50 -3.68 -5.14
CA LEU A 33 0.01 -4.99 -4.73
C LEU A 33 0.95 -6.11 -5.17
N ILE A 34 0.98 -7.16 -4.37
CA ILE A 34 1.63 -8.43 -4.71
C ILE A 34 0.56 -9.53 -4.62
N GLU A 35 0.55 -10.42 -5.59
CA GLU A 35 -0.42 -11.50 -5.68
C GLU A 35 0.29 -12.85 -5.59
N TYR A 36 -0.28 -13.74 -4.78
CA TYR A 36 0.13 -15.12 -4.73
C TYR A 36 -0.80 -15.94 -5.64
N PRO A 37 -0.27 -16.52 -6.73
CA PRO A 37 -1.10 -17.20 -7.71
C PRO A 37 -1.77 -18.44 -7.11
N GLY A 38 -2.96 -18.76 -7.61
CA GLY A 38 -3.56 -20.06 -7.39
C GLY A 38 -2.99 -21.11 -8.32
N THR A 39 -3.65 -22.27 -8.44
CA THR A 39 -3.28 -23.23 -9.49
C THR A 39 -3.63 -22.69 -10.88
N ARG A 40 -3.09 -23.33 -11.92
CA ARG A 40 -3.32 -22.90 -13.31
C ARG A 40 -4.82 -22.97 -13.64
N GLY A 41 -5.41 -21.80 -13.91
CA GLY A 41 -6.83 -21.65 -14.24
C GLY A 41 -7.74 -21.32 -13.05
N GLU A 42 -7.18 -21.19 -11.84
CA GLU A 42 -7.89 -20.77 -10.64
C GLU A 42 -7.67 -19.28 -10.32
N ALA A 43 -8.52 -18.74 -9.44
CA ALA A 43 -8.31 -17.45 -8.83
C ALA A 43 -7.05 -17.47 -7.95
N GLN A 44 -6.48 -16.28 -7.73
CA GLN A 44 -5.37 -16.06 -6.81
C GLN A 44 -5.72 -16.57 -5.41
N TRP A 45 -4.75 -17.05 -4.65
CA TRP A 45 -5.00 -17.52 -3.28
C TRP A 45 -4.86 -16.41 -2.25
N ALA A 46 -3.93 -15.48 -2.47
CA ALA A 46 -3.74 -14.34 -1.59
C ALA A 46 -3.27 -13.10 -2.36
N ARG A 47 -3.49 -11.94 -1.75
CA ARG A 47 -2.97 -10.64 -2.20
C ARG A 47 -2.53 -9.84 -0.99
N ILE A 48 -1.43 -9.12 -1.14
CA ILE A 48 -1.05 -8.04 -0.22
C ILE A 48 -1.21 -6.72 -0.96
N LEU A 49 -2.03 -5.81 -0.43
CA LEU A 49 -2.05 -4.42 -0.86
C LEU A 49 -1.27 -3.58 0.14
N TYR A 50 -0.43 -2.69 -0.36
CA TYR A 50 0.42 -1.85 0.49
C TYR A 50 0.76 -0.57 -0.25
N SER A 51 0.82 0.55 0.47
CA SER A 51 1.31 1.79 -0.13
C SER A 51 2.81 1.89 0.09
N ARG A 52 3.55 2.07 -1.01
CA ARG A 52 5.02 1.98 -1.02
C ARG A 52 5.65 3.05 -0.14
N PRO A 53 6.35 2.69 0.95
CA PRO A 53 7.02 3.65 1.80
C PRO A 53 8.29 4.16 1.10
N GLN A 54 8.51 5.47 1.16
CA GLN A 54 9.74 6.11 0.71
C GLN A 54 10.45 6.76 1.89
N LEU A 55 11.78 6.67 1.95
CA LEU A 55 12.56 7.30 3.02
C LEU A 55 12.38 8.82 3.01
N ASN A 56 12.38 9.46 1.84
CA ASN A 56 12.27 10.91 1.68
C ASN A 56 13.26 11.68 2.58
N GLY A 57 14.51 11.21 2.66
CA GLY A 57 15.56 11.78 3.50
C GLY A 57 15.44 11.48 5.00
N ARG A 58 14.43 10.73 5.44
CA ARG A 58 14.28 10.28 6.83
C ARG A 58 15.14 9.04 7.09
N ALA A 59 15.61 8.93 8.33
CA ALA A 59 16.26 7.73 8.84
C ALA A 59 15.27 6.55 8.87
N ILE A 60 15.78 5.33 8.66
CA ILE A 60 14.93 4.12 8.57
C ILE A 60 14.29 3.80 9.93
N GLU A 61 15.00 4.04 11.02
CA GLU A 61 14.59 3.81 12.40
C GLU A 61 13.37 4.64 12.79
N THR A 62 13.19 5.80 12.15
CA THR A 62 12.01 6.66 12.33
C THR A 62 10.77 6.05 11.67
N LEU A 63 10.94 5.28 10.60
CA LEU A 63 9.85 4.66 9.85
C LEU A 63 9.57 3.23 10.30
N VAL A 64 10.60 2.54 10.76
CA VAL A 64 10.61 1.14 11.18
C VAL A 64 11.16 1.11 12.61
N PRO A 65 10.32 1.44 13.61
CA PRO A 65 10.77 1.58 14.98
C PRO A 65 11.05 0.20 15.60
N GLU A 66 12.26 0.02 16.09
CA GLU A 66 12.68 -1.19 16.80
C GLU A 66 11.82 -1.44 18.05
N GLY A 67 11.38 -2.68 18.24
CA GLY A 67 10.59 -3.12 19.39
C GLY A 67 9.17 -2.53 19.48
N LYS A 68 8.71 -1.81 18.45
CA LYS A 68 7.39 -1.17 18.41
C LYS A 68 6.57 -1.65 17.23
N ILE A 69 5.24 -1.51 17.35
CA ILE A 69 4.32 -1.80 16.25
C ILE A 69 4.63 -0.87 15.07
N TRP A 70 4.86 -1.48 13.92
CA TRP A 70 5.08 -0.86 12.63
C TRP A 70 3.94 -1.24 11.69
N ARG A 71 3.39 -0.24 10.99
CA ARG A 71 2.28 -0.40 10.03
C ARG A 71 2.63 -1.11 8.72
N MET A 72 3.89 -1.48 8.50
CA MET A 72 4.38 -2.16 7.29
C MET A 72 4.03 -1.45 5.97
N GLY A 73 4.12 -0.13 5.91
CA GLY A 73 3.75 0.64 4.72
C GLY A 73 3.68 2.14 4.97
N ALA A 74 3.06 2.87 4.04
CA ALA A 74 2.75 4.28 4.17
C ALA A 74 1.26 4.57 3.93
N ASN A 75 0.75 5.76 4.29
CA ASN A 75 -0.66 6.13 4.11
C ASN A 75 -1.68 5.04 4.55
N GLU A 76 -2.30 4.31 3.61
CA GLU A 76 -3.25 3.22 3.84
C GLU A 76 -2.64 2.05 4.64
N SER A 77 -3.47 1.29 5.35
CA SER A 77 -3.03 0.06 6.02
C SER A 77 -2.58 -0.98 5.00
N THR A 78 -1.50 -1.70 5.30
CA THR A 78 -1.13 -2.89 4.53
C THR A 78 -2.16 -3.99 4.78
N GLU A 79 -2.81 -4.45 3.71
CA GLU A 79 -3.91 -5.41 3.77
C GLU A 79 -3.48 -6.77 3.22
N LEU A 80 -3.70 -7.82 4.01
CA LEU A 80 -3.69 -9.20 3.55
C LEU A 80 -5.10 -9.60 3.15
N ILE A 81 -5.28 -10.02 1.90
CA ILE A 81 -6.51 -10.61 1.40
C ILE A 81 -6.25 -12.08 1.11
N LEU A 82 -7.01 -12.95 1.78
CA LEU A 82 -7.02 -14.38 1.55
C LEU A 82 -8.30 -14.75 0.80
N TYR A 83 -8.16 -15.36 -0.37
CA TYR A 83 -9.30 -15.81 -1.19
C TYR A 83 -9.74 -17.24 -0.86
N THR A 84 -8.87 -17.98 -0.19
CA THR A 84 -9.13 -19.32 0.33
C THR A 84 -8.61 -19.39 1.77
N PRO A 85 -9.11 -20.28 2.65
CA PRO A 85 -8.52 -20.48 3.96
C PRO A 85 -7.04 -20.88 3.85
N MET A 86 -6.17 -20.21 4.61
CA MET A 86 -4.72 -20.44 4.59
C MET A 86 -4.15 -20.47 6.00
N LYS A 87 -3.01 -21.14 6.17
CA LYS A 87 -2.27 -21.12 7.43
C LYS A 87 -1.24 -20.00 7.43
N VAL A 88 -1.18 -19.29 8.55
CA VAL A 88 -0.13 -18.32 8.85
C VAL A 88 0.56 -18.86 10.11
N GLY A 89 1.78 -19.38 9.96
CA GLY A 89 2.42 -20.19 10.99
C GLY A 89 1.59 -21.43 11.32
N THR A 90 1.22 -21.58 12.61
CA THR A 90 0.35 -22.67 13.08
C THR A 90 -1.14 -22.32 13.05
N THR A 91 -1.49 -21.06 12.79
CA THR A 91 -2.87 -20.58 12.86
C THR A 91 -3.56 -20.68 11.51
N SER A 92 -4.74 -21.30 11.48
CA SER A 92 -5.58 -21.32 10.27
C SER A 92 -6.44 -20.05 10.24
N LEU A 93 -6.35 -19.31 9.15
CA LEU A 93 -7.19 -18.14 8.88
C LEU A 93 -8.21 -18.49 7.80
N ALA A 94 -9.43 -17.97 7.95
CA ALA A 94 -10.45 -18.08 6.92
C ALA A 94 -10.10 -17.16 5.73
N ALA A 95 -10.78 -17.39 4.60
CA ALA A 95 -10.80 -16.39 3.54
C ALA A 95 -11.38 -15.08 4.09
N GLY A 96 -10.76 -13.96 3.75
CA GLY A 96 -11.09 -12.67 4.33
C GLY A 96 -10.03 -11.61 4.09
N ARG A 97 -10.32 -10.41 4.59
CA ARG A 97 -9.40 -9.27 4.58
C ARG A 97 -8.93 -8.98 5.99
N TYR A 98 -7.65 -8.74 6.12
CA TYR A 98 -6.96 -8.48 7.37
C TYR A 98 -5.97 -7.32 7.19
N THR A 99 -5.63 -6.64 8.27
CA THR A 99 -4.51 -5.70 8.27
C THR A 99 -3.25 -6.39 8.79
N MET A 100 -2.10 -6.03 8.22
CA MET A 100 -0.79 -6.53 8.63
C MET A 100 -0.04 -5.48 9.44
N TYR A 101 0.60 -5.93 10.51
CA TYR A 101 1.56 -5.16 11.30
C TYR A 101 2.84 -5.98 11.50
N ALA A 102 3.91 -5.29 11.88
CA ALA A 102 5.14 -5.94 12.29
C ALA A 102 5.70 -5.32 13.57
N ILE A 103 6.46 -6.09 14.34
CA ILE A 103 7.34 -5.59 15.38
C ILE A 103 8.76 -6.01 14.98
N PRO A 104 9.58 -5.08 14.47
CA PRO A 104 11.00 -5.30 14.26
C PRO A 104 11.71 -5.59 15.58
N SER A 105 12.63 -6.55 15.57
CA SER A 105 13.50 -6.89 16.69
C SER A 105 14.85 -7.33 16.14
N GLU A 106 15.93 -7.15 16.89
CA GLU A 106 17.28 -7.49 16.43
C GLU A 106 17.34 -8.92 15.85
N GLY A 107 17.61 -9.03 14.54
CA GLY A 107 17.71 -10.30 13.81
C GLY A 107 16.39 -11.02 13.47
N GLN A 108 15.23 -10.48 13.86
CA GLN A 108 13.92 -11.12 13.63
C GLN A 108 12.78 -10.11 13.48
N MET A 109 11.64 -10.57 12.99
CA MET A 109 10.44 -9.74 12.85
C MET A 109 9.23 -10.52 13.32
N THR A 110 8.44 -9.91 14.21
CA THR A 110 7.13 -10.47 14.53
C THR A 110 6.10 -9.92 13.56
N ILE A 111 5.55 -10.76 12.70
CA ILE A 111 4.45 -10.43 11.81
C ILE A 111 3.13 -10.68 12.53
N ILE A 112 2.21 -9.73 12.41
CA ILE A 112 0.90 -9.72 13.06
C ILE A 112 -0.17 -9.60 11.99
N ILE A 113 -1.19 -10.45 12.07
CA ILE A 113 -2.39 -10.37 11.26
C ILE A 113 -3.54 -9.96 12.18
N ASN A 114 -4.21 -8.85 11.86
CA ASN A 114 -5.25 -8.24 12.67
C ASN A 114 -6.57 -8.17 11.90
N LYS A 115 -7.72 -8.39 12.58
CA LYS A 115 -9.05 -8.40 11.95
C LYS A 115 -9.66 -7.01 11.75
N ALA A 116 -9.09 -5.96 12.33
CA ALA A 116 -9.51 -4.59 12.03
C ALA A 116 -9.16 -4.27 10.57
N THR A 117 -10.11 -3.71 9.83
CA THR A 117 -9.92 -3.28 8.44
C THR A 117 -10.23 -1.79 8.31
N HIS A 118 -9.76 -1.16 7.23
CA HIS A 118 -9.96 0.26 6.96
C HIS A 118 -9.41 1.17 8.08
N VAL A 119 -8.34 0.72 8.74
CA VAL A 119 -7.62 1.47 9.76
C VAL A 119 -6.49 2.27 9.14
N TRP A 120 -6.04 3.32 9.83
CA TRP A 120 -4.94 4.16 9.35
C TRP A 120 -3.73 4.07 10.28
N GLY A 121 -2.61 3.63 9.73
CA GLY A 121 -1.38 3.41 10.48
C GLY A 121 -1.55 2.45 11.67
N ALA A 122 -0.81 2.70 12.74
CA ALA A 122 -0.82 1.88 13.96
C ALA A 122 -1.59 2.53 15.13
N TYR A 123 -2.24 3.68 14.92
CA TYR A 123 -2.87 4.45 16.00
C TYR A 123 -4.11 3.77 16.59
N SER A 124 -4.85 3.05 15.74
CA SER A 124 -6.04 2.28 16.12
C SER A 124 -5.73 0.79 16.34
N TYR A 125 -4.45 0.42 16.43
CA TYR A 125 -4.05 -0.96 16.68
C TYR A 125 -4.56 -1.40 18.06
N SER A 126 -5.14 -2.60 18.10
CA SER A 126 -5.54 -3.30 19.32
C SER A 126 -5.15 -4.76 19.22
N GLU A 127 -4.36 -5.23 20.19
CA GLU A 127 -3.88 -6.61 20.27
C GLU A 127 -5.04 -7.62 20.41
N ASP A 128 -6.18 -7.22 20.99
CA ASP A 128 -7.40 -8.06 21.09
C ASP A 128 -8.00 -8.45 19.73
N LEU A 129 -7.57 -7.75 18.67
CA LEU A 129 -8.00 -7.98 17.31
C LEU A 129 -6.97 -8.81 16.51
N ASP A 130 -5.84 -9.17 17.11
CA ASP A 130 -4.84 -10.04 16.48
C ASP A 130 -5.40 -11.46 16.34
N VAL A 131 -5.32 -11.98 15.11
CA VAL A 131 -5.73 -13.36 14.78
C VAL A 131 -4.54 -14.27 14.57
N ALA A 132 -3.36 -13.72 14.29
CA ALA A 132 -2.11 -14.47 14.23
C ALA A 132 -0.92 -13.58 14.57
N ARG A 133 0.09 -14.14 15.25
CA ARG A 133 1.36 -13.48 15.58
C ARG A 133 2.50 -14.48 15.43
N ILE A 134 3.43 -14.22 14.52
CA ILE A 134 4.49 -15.15 14.13
C ILE A 134 5.81 -14.42 14.08
N THR A 135 6.81 -14.96 14.76
CA THR A 135 8.19 -14.46 14.67
C THR A 135 8.90 -15.19 13.54
N VAL A 136 9.47 -14.43 12.62
CA VAL A 136 10.29 -14.92 11.52
C VAL A 136 11.71 -14.34 11.63
N PRO A 137 12.77 -15.12 11.36
CA PRO A 137 14.12 -14.57 11.32
C PRO A 137 14.26 -13.61 10.14
N LEU A 138 15.05 -12.55 10.30
CA LEU A 138 15.48 -11.73 9.17
C LEU A 138 16.61 -12.47 8.46
N THR A 139 16.38 -12.85 7.21
CA THR A 139 17.38 -13.44 6.33
C THR A 139 17.81 -12.43 5.30
N GLU A 140 19.08 -12.46 4.91
CA GLU A 140 19.52 -11.74 3.71
C GLU A 140 18.78 -12.30 2.48
N ALA A 141 18.48 -11.42 1.52
CA ALA A 141 17.73 -11.76 0.30
C ALA A 141 18.60 -12.45 -0.74
#